data_AF-A0A817X991-F1
#
_entry.id   AF-A0A817X991-F1
#
_cell.length_a   1.000
_cell.length_b   1.000
_cell.length_c   1.000
_cell.angle_alpha   90.00
_cell.angle_beta   90.00
_cell.angle_gamma   90.00
#
_symmetry.space_group_name_H-M   'P 1'
#
loop_
_entity.id
_entity.type
_entity.pdbx_description
1 polymer ?
#
loop_
_entity_poly.entity_id
_entity_poly.type
_entity_poly.pdbx_seq_one_letter_code
_entity_poly.pdbx_strand_id
1 'polypeptide(L)'
;MVILINRGCVGLEEIRTHRVTLRLILLIIGICICCILLTFAISNFGNDTHQIEPEPVKCDCSLTQNSFPQTIPSVSNITPNKPILKPCKPIKKTSPVQRAIVIYYPSHQKSYKDINDSFIGVPLVNDKETFDAKRSESLYEKLRTYGYIDSINAIYEGYWTFKMYDFILRTDIDVFIYHHFATYIPSNCAFITGGGRYTTEFKRRKLKSIAHDMGFAHVNLLNMGSTWYGSPYDGYLVANQTLHGMLWLALYEFAMPERESKLGTLMWPEWHYGVLLLYGQQLALNHLVGINQIRILIGHNLLDQLTTDDRVEYVQKGIRLNLHCWHTDLPFSKFVFKMGKYNQTDLEKYKNGKTAQAYAMRMALESKYMTLEELAAYGRKKSLSS
;
A
#
# COMPACT_ATOMS: atom_id res chain seq x y z
N MET A 1 24.08 -13.11 -1.47
CA MET A 1 24.88 -13.02 -2.70
C MET A 1 24.24 -12.00 -3.62
N VAL A 2 24.82 -10.79 -3.73
CA VAL A 2 24.80 -9.88 -4.90
C VAL A 2 25.99 -8.91 -4.72
N ILE A 3 26.77 -8.71 -5.79
CA ILE A 3 27.96 -7.85 -5.92
C ILE A 3 27.54 -6.55 -6.62
N LEU A 4 28.10 -5.40 -6.24
CA LEU A 4 28.09 -4.18 -7.07
C LEU A 4 29.49 -3.59 -7.18
N ILE A 5 29.96 -3.46 -8.42
CA ILE A 5 31.23 -2.84 -8.82
C ILE A 5 31.01 -1.33 -8.99
N ASN A 6 31.94 -0.57 -8.43
CA ASN A 6 32.02 0.89 -8.44
C ASN A 6 32.64 1.39 -9.76
N ARG A 7 32.02 2.39 -10.41
CA ARG A 7 32.72 3.32 -11.33
C ARG A 7 32.06 4.71 -11.35
N GLY A 8 32.84 5.71 -10.95
CA GLY A 8 33.16 6.91 -11.74
C GLY A 8 32.14 8.06 -11.78
N CYS A 9 32.45 9.13 -11.05
CA CYS A 9 31.82 10.45 -11.17
C CYS A 9 32.26 11.20 -12.46
N VAL A 10 31.34 11.99 -13.04
CA VAL A 10 31.64 13.15 -13.90
C VAL A 10 30.75 14.32 -13.44
N GLY A 11 31.31 15.52 -13.45
CA GLY A 11 30.92 16.69 -12.66
C GLY A 11 29.60 17.38 -13.01
N LEU A 12 29.07 18.07 -11.99
CA LEU A 12 27.82 18.84 -12.01
C LEU A 12 28.09 20.28 -11.56
N GLU A 13 28.61 21.12 -12.46
CA GLU A 13 28.60 22.58 -12.27
C GLU A 13 27.77 23.35 -13.32
N GLU A 14 27.32 22.72 -14.42
CA GLU A 14 26.54 23.43 -15.47
C GLU A 14 25.01 23.50 -15.23
N ILE A 15 24.45 22.80 -14.24
CA ILE A 15 22.98 22.72 -14.07
C ILE A 15 22.38 23.93 -13.33
N ARG A 16 23.20 24.75 -12.66
CA ARG A 16 22.69 25.82 -11.78
C ARG A 16 22.21 27.06 -12.55
N THR A 17 22.83 27.37 -13.69
CA THR A 17 22.51 28.53 -14.54
C THR A 17 21.22 28.34 -15.33
N HIS A 18 20.94 27.14 -15.85
CA HIS A 18 19.72 26.87 -16.64
C HIS A 18 18.41 26.93 -15.85
N ARG A 19 18.44 26.64 -14.54
CA ARG A 19 17.22 26.68 -13.70
C ARG A 19 16.72 28.10 -13.41
N VAL A 20 17.60 29.09 -13.42
CA VAL A 20 17.23 30.50 -13.22
C VAL A 20 16.58 31.06 -14.49
N THR A 21 17.12 30.72 -15.66
CA THR A 21 16.57 31.15 -16.96
C THR A 21 15.17 30.60 -17.22
N LEU A 22 14.92 29.32 -16.87
CA LEU A 22 13.60 28.70 -17.09
C LEU A 22 12.50 29.32 -16.20
N ARG A 23 12.82 29.68 -14.95
CA ARG A 23 11.86 30.34 -14.05
C ARG A 23 11.49 31.74 -14.53
N LEU A 24 12.46 32.47 -15.10
CA LEU A 24 12.22 33.80 -15.67
C LEU A 24 11.34 33.73 -16.92
N ILE A 25 11.59 32.75 -17.80
CA ILE A 25 10.77 32.51 -19.00
C ILE A 25 9.33 32.16 -18.63
N LEU A 26 9.12 31.26 -17.66
CA LEU A 26 7.78 30.87 -17.22
C LEU A 26 7.02 32.04 -16.56
N LEU A 27 7.73 32.92 -15.83
CA LEU A 27 7.13 34.13 -15.25
C LEU A 27 6.66 35.09 -16.36
N ILE A 28 7.48 35.32 -17.39
CA ILE A 28 7.13 36.19 -18.52
C ILE A 28 5.92 35.63 -19.28
N ILE A 29 5.89 34.32 -19.54
CA ILE A 29 4.74 33.66 -20.19
C ILE A 29 3.46 33.83 -19.35
N GLY A 30 3.55 33.67 -18.02
CA GLY A 30 2.41 33.87 -17.12
C GLY A 30 1.86 35.29 -17.15
N ILE A 31 2.75 36.30 -17.18
CA ILE A 31 2.36 37.72 -17.28
C ILE A 31 1.67 37.98 -18.63
N CYS A 32 2.21 37.47 -19.75
CA CYS A 32 1.60 37.64 -21.06
C CYS A 32 0.20 37.02 -21.15
N ILE A 33 0.00 35.81 -20.60
CA ILE A 33 -1.31 35.16 -20.58
C ILE A 33 -2.32 35.96 -19.74
N CYS A 34 -1.90 36.47 -18.56
CA CYS A 34 -2.75 37.33 -17.74
C CYS A 34 -3.15 38.62 -18.49
N CYS A 35 -2.22 39.26 -19.19
CA CYS A 35 -2.54 40.45 -19.99
C CYS A 35 -3.54 40.16 -21.11
N ILE A 36 -3.39 39.03 -21.82
CA ILE A 36 -4.32 38.62 -22.89
C ILE A 36 -5.72 38.34 -22.33
N LEU A 37 -5.82 37.62 -21.21
CA LEU A 37 -7.09 37.32 -20.56
C LEU A 37 -7.77 38.59 -20.02
N LEU A 38 -6.98 39.54 -19.50
CA LEU A 38 -7.51 40.82 -19.02
C LEU A 38 -8.06 41.66 -20.19
N THR A 39 -7.36 41.69 -21.33
CA THR A 39 -7.87 42.38 -22.54
C THR A 39 -9.14 41.72 -23.08
N PHE A 40 -9.23 40.39 -23.02
CA PHE A 40 -10.43 39.65 -23.47
C PHE A 40 -11.62 39.85 -22.53
N ALA A 41 -11.38 39.95 -21.22
CA ALA A 41 -12.42 40.28 -20.25
C ALA A 41 -12.94 41.72 -20.44
N ILE A 42 -12.04 42.68 -20.68
CA ILE A 42 -12.43 44.09 -20.89
C ILE A 42 -13.19 44.25 -22.22
N SER A 43 -12.85 43.48 -23.27
CA SER A 43 -13.57 43.55 -24.55
C SER A 43 -14.97 42.93 -24.51
N ASN A 44 -15.23 41.99 -23.59
CA ASN A 44 -16.50 41.26 -23.53
C ASN A 44 -17.51 41.80 -22.51
N PHE A 45 -17.17 42.85 -21.76
CA PHE A 45 -18.09 43.47 -20.79
C PHE A 45 -18.71 44.80 -21.28
N GLY A 46 -18.59 45.11 -22.58
CA GLY A 46 -19.29 46.23 -23.20
C GLY A 46 -20.67 45.83 -23.70
N ASN A 47 -21.71 46.26 -22.98
CA ASN A 47 -23.13 46.33 -23.35
C ASN A 47 -23.80 45.02 -23.82
N ASP A 48 -24.67 44.47 -22.97
CA ASP A 48 -26.07 44.23 -23.37
C ASP A 48 -26.90 43.75 -22.15
N THR A 49 -27.78 44.63 -21.68
CA THR A 49 -28.89 44.26 -20.79
C THR A 49 -30.09 43.90 -21.65
N HIS A 50 -30.37 42.61 -21.82
CA HIS A 50 -31.69 42.15 -22.22
C HIS A 50 -32.10 40.90 -21.42
N GLN A 51 -33.25 41.02 -20.76
CA GLN A 51 -33.98 39.96 -20.10
C GLN A 51 -34.52 38.97 -21.14
N ILE A 52 -34.28 37.67 -20.96
CA ILE A 52 -34.98 36.59 -21.67
C ILE A 52 -35.29 35.48 -20.65
N GLU A 53 -36.59 35.15 -20.53
CA GLU A 53 -37.13 34.03 -19.76
C GLU A 53 -36.77 32.67 -20.40
N PRO A 54 -36.63 31.57 -19.64
CA PRO A 54 -36.25 30.28 -20.21
C PRO A 54 -37.48 29.46 -20.67
N GLU A 55 -37.52 29.09 -21.94
CA GLU A 55 -38.33 27.95 -22.43
C GLU A 55 -37.60 26.61 -22.21
N PRO A 56 -38.34 25.50 -22.04
CA PRO A 56 -37.77 24.19 -21.71
C PRO A 56 -37.25 23.45 -22.96
N VAL A 57 -35.98 23.07 -22.93
CA VAL A 57 -35.35 22.22 -23.95
C VAL A 57 -35.80 20.77 -23.77
N LYS A 58 -36.55 20.25 -24.75
CA LYS A 58 -36.77 18.81 -24.96
C LYS A 58 -35.52 18.19 -25.58
N CYS A 59 -34.86 17.29 -24.86
CA CYS A 59 -33.81 16.43 -25.42
C CYS A 59 -34.45 15.15 -25.97
N ASP A 60 -34.38 14.98 -27.28
CA ASP A 60 -34.77 13.76 -27.99
C ASP A 60 -33.53 12.85 -28.13
N CYS A 61 -33.45 11.82 -27.29
CA CYS A 61 -32.38 10.83 -27.33
C CYS A 61 -32.89 9.53 -27.97
N SER A 62 -32.92 9.52 -29.31
CA SER A 62 -33.10 8.31 -30.10
C SER A 62 -31.73 7.76 -30.52
N LEU A 63 -31.13 6.89 -29.70
CA LEU A 63 -30.00 6.06 -30.11
C LEU A 63 -30.35 4.57 -29.93
N THR A 64 -30.47 3.94 -31.09
CA THR A 64 -30.53 2.51 -31.42
C THR A 64 -30.05 1.55 -30.34
N GLN A 65 -30.98 0.70 -29.89
CA GLN A 65 -30.74 -0.51 -29.11
C GLN A 65 -29.90 -1.50 -29.92
N ASN A 66 -28.61 -1.64 -29.58
CA ASN A 66 -27.87 -2.86 -29.89
C ASN A 66 -27.90 -3.77 -28.66
N SER A 67 -28.51 -4.92 -28.87
CA SER A 67 -28.69 -6.04 -27.95
C SER A 67 -27.36 -6.55 -27.38
N PHE A 68 -27.16 -6.35 -26.08
CA PHE A 68 -26.27 -7.19 -25.26
C PHE A 68 -27.14 -8.13 -24.41
N PRO A 69 -26.76 -9.41 -24.24
CA PRO A 69 -27.61 -10.39 -23.58
C PRO A 69 -27.76 -10.08 -22.09
N GLN A 70 -28.95 -9.63 -21.71
CA GLN A 70 -29.44 -9.65 -20.34
C GLN A 70 -29.82 -11.08 -19.96
N THR A 71 -28.92 -11.79 -19.33
CA THR A 71 -29.21 -12.96 -18.49
C THR A 71 -28.09 -13.10 -17.47
N ILE A 72 -28.11 -12.25 -16.44
CA ILE A 72 -27.48 -12.61 -15.16
C ILE A 72 -28.44 -13.62 -14.53
N PRO A 73 -28.04 -14.89 -14.32
CA PRO A 73 -28.92 -15.85 -13.67
C PRO A 73 -29.19 -15.34 -12.25
N SER A 74 -30.48 -15.23 -11.93
CA SER A 74 -30.96 -14.98 -10.57
C SER A 74 -30.33 -16.02 -9.65
N VAL A 75 -29.41 -15.59 -8.78
CA VAL A 75 -28.85 -16.42 -7.72
C VAL A 75 -29.98 -16.67 -6.72
N SER A 76 -30.69 -17.77 -6.93
CA SER A 76 -31.67 -18.31 -6.01
C SER A 76 -30.96 -18.71 -4.71
N ASN A 77 -31.45 -18.13 -3.61
CA ASN A 77 -31.36 -18.59 -2.22
C ASN A 77 -30.45 -19.81 -1.95
N ILE A 78 -29.14 -19.63 -2.03
CA ILE A 78 -28.20 -20.47 -1.28
C ILE A 78 -28.03 -19.76 0.05
N THR A 79 -28.71 -20.24 1.10
CA THR A 79 -28.32 -19.90 2.47
C THR A 79 -26.85 -20.31 2.61
N PRO A 80 -25.90 -19.36 2.71
CA PRO A 80 -24.51 -19.73 2.92
C PRO A 80 -24.47 -20.33 4.32
N ASN A 81 -24.14 -21.62 4.43
CA ASN A 81 -23.69 -22.19 5.70
C ASN A 81 -22.56 -21.28 6.17
N LYS A 82 -22.86 -20.40 7.13
CA LYS A 82 -21.95 -19.36 7.59
C LYS A 82 -20.69 -20.08 8.08
N PRO A 83 -19.54 -19.94 7.41
CA PRO A 83 -18.34 -20.67 7.83
C PRO A 83 -18.03 -20.26 9.26
N ILE A 84 -18.13 -21.21 10.19
CA ILE A 84 -17.91 -20.94 11.61
C ILE A 84 -16.42 -20.73 11.80
N LEU A 85 -16.04 -19.60 12.41
CA LEU A 85 -14.66 -19.36 12.88
C LEU A 85 -14.20 -20.58 13.66
N LYS A 86 -13.17 -21.28 13.17
CA LYS A 86 -12.60 -22.41 13.91
C LYS A 86 -12.05 -21.88 15.24
N PRO A 87 -12.37 -22.52 16.39
CA PRO A 87 -11.85 -22.09 17.67
C PRO A 87 -10.34 -22.18 17.65
N CYS A 88 -9.71 -21.09 18.04
CA CYS A 88 -8.28 -20.96 17.90
C CYS A 88 -7.54 -21.65 19.05
N LYS A 89 -6.48 -22.39 18.75
CA LYS A 89 -5.62 -23.00 19.78
C LYS A 89 -4.62 -21.94 20.27
N PRO A 90 -4.67 -21.52 21.54
CA PRO A 90 -3.71 -20.56 22.07
C PRO A 90 -2.30 -21.15 21.97
N ILE A 91 -1.36 -20.38 21.43
CA ILE A 91 0.05 -20.77 21.43
C ILE A 91 0.55 -20.68 22.88
N LYS A 92 1.05 -21.80 23.40
CA LYS A 92 1.65 -21.83 24.74
C LYS A 92 2.94 -21.02 24.72
N LYS A 93 3.20 -20.29 25.79
CA LYS A 93 4.42 -19.48 25.99
C LYS A 93 5.73 -20.29 25.83
N THR A 94 5.64 -21.62 25.92
CA THR A 94 6.73 -22.59 25.85
C THR A 94 6.86 -23.30 24.49
N SER A 95 6.02 -22.98 23.50
CA SER A 95 6.10 -23.62 22.17
C SER A 95 7.41 -23.25 21.45
N PRO A 96 8.11 -24.21 20.80
CA PRO A 96 9.29 -23.90 19.98
C PRO A 96 8.85 -23.04 18.79
N VAL A 97 9.33 -21.81 18.75
CA VAL A 97 8.70 -20.73 17.98
C VAL A 97 9.15 -20.77 16.50
N GLN A 98 8.22 -20.93 15.55
CA GLN A 98 8.43 -20.59 14.12
C GLN A 98 7.76 -19.23 13.86
N ARG A 99 8.49 -18.16 14.21
CA ARG A 99 7.90 -16.91 14.73
C ARG A 99 7.11 -16.06 13.72
N ALA A 100 7.63 -15.86 12.52
CA ALA A 100 6.95 -15.16 11.43
C ALA A 100 7.82 -15.17 10.17
N ILE A 101 7.21 -15.18 8.99
CA ILE A 101 7.88 -14.72 7.77
C ILE A 101 7.53 -13.26 7.52
N VAL A 102 8.54 -12.46 7.17
CA VAL A 102 8.36 -11.07 6.74
C VAL A 102 8.35 -11.04 5.21
N ILE A 103 7.21 -10.64 4.64
CA ILE A 103 7.06 -10.47 3.20
C ILE A 103 7.11 -8.98 2.90
N TYR A 104 8.13 -8.57 2.16
CA TYR A 104 8.37 -7.18 1.74
C TYR A 104 8.43 -7.08 0.21
N TYR A 105 8.28 -5.85 -0.30
CA TYR A 105 8.36 -5.54 -1.71
C TYR A 105 9.72 -4.92 -2.08
N PRO A 106 10.46 -5.45 -3.07
CA PRO A 106 11.58 -4.72 -3.68
C PRO A 106 11.08 -3.82 -4.82
N SER A 107 11.10 -2.50 -4.62
CA SER A 107 10.73 -1.52 -5.66
C SER A 107 11.84 -1.33 -6.70
N HIS A 108 12.13 -2.31 -7.54
CA HIS A 108 13.11 -2.18 -8.63
C HIS A 108 12.58 -2.66 -9.99
N GLN A 109 11.48 -2.05 -10.43
CA GLN A 109 10.90 -2.33 -11.75
C GLN A 109 11.53 -1.54 -12.91
N LYS A 110 12.74 -0.97 -12.78
CA LYS A 110 13.36 -0.19 -13.88
C LYS A 110 14.76 -0.61 -14.32
N SER A 111 15.42 -1.62 -13.73
CA SER A 111 16.69 -2.09 -14.30
C SER A 111 17.10 -3.51 -13.96
N TYR A 112 16.25 -4.33 -13.36
CA TYR A 112 16.55 -5.76 -13.27
C TYR A 112 16.20 -6.38 -14.62
N LYS A 113 17.20 -6.47 -15.52
CA LYS A 113 17.15 -7.49 -16.56
C LYS A 113 17.36 -8.79 -15.82
N ASP A 114 16.30 -9.57 -15.67
CA ASP A 114 16.44 -10.96 -15.26
C ASP A 114 17.41 -11.62 -16.25
N ILE A 115 18.64 -11.87 -15.80
CA ILE A 115 19.62 -12.66 -16.55
C ILE A 115 19.29 -14.16 -16.39
N ASN A 116 18.33 -14.47 -15.51
CA ASN A 116 17.71 -15.77 -15.36
C ASN A 116 16.23 -15.65 -15.77
N ASP A 117 15.89 -16.09 -16.98
CA ASP A 117 14.51 -16.37 -17.39
C ASP A 117 13.85 -17.47 -16.51
N SER A 118 14.58 -18.06 -15.57
CA SER A 118 14.00 -18.85 -14.50
C SER A 118 13.60 -17.96 -13.33
N PHE A 119 12.38 -17.41 -13.42
CA PHE A 119 11.60 -17.22 -12.21
C PHE A 119 11.73 -18.49 -11.36
N ILE A 120 12.06 -18.37 -10.08
CA ILE A 120 11.72 -19.44 -9.13
C ILE A 120 10.19 -19.42 -9.11
N GLY A 121 9.59 -20.14 -10.07
CA GLY A 121 8.15 -20.27 -10.17
C GLY A 121 7.69 -20.81 -8.82
N VAL A 122 6.80 -20.07 -8.18
CA VAL A 122 5.96 -20.66 -7.14
C VAL A 122 5.31 -21.87 -7.82
N PRO A 123 5.47 -23.10 -7.29
CA PRO A 123 4.96 -24.29 -7.96
C PRO A 123 3.49 -24.11 -8.26
N LEU A 124 3.13 -24.19 -9.54
CA LEU A 124 1.75 -24.23 -9.98
C LEU A 124 1.07 -25.40 -9.27
N VAL A 125 0.08 -25.08 -8.44
CA VAL A 125 -0.73 -26.06 -7.74
C VAL A 125 -1.74 -26.58 -8.76
N ASN A 126 -1.47 -27.78 -9.27
CA ASN A 126 -2.29 -28.36 -10.32
C ASN A 126 -3.64 -28.87 -9.78
N ASP A 127 -4.68 -28.31 -10.40
CA ASP A 127 -6.13 -28.54 -10.38
C ASP A 127 -7.02 -27.85 -9.29
N LYS A 128 -8.06 -27.11 -9.74
CA LYS A 128 -8.44 -25.67 -9.53
C LYS A 128 -8.02 -24.72 -10.66
N GLU A 129 -7.50 -25.28 -11.74
CA GLU A 129 -6.61 -24.66 -12.74
C GLU A 129 -7.18 -23.52 -13.60
N THR A 130 -8.48 -23.44 -13.90
CA THR A 130 -8.94 -22.43 -14.90
C THR A 130 -9.36 -21.08 -14.28
N PHE A 131 -9.77 -21.08 -13.01
CA PHE A 131 -10.19 -19.84 -12.33
C PHE A 131 -8.99 -19.06 -11.78
N ASP A 132 -7.92 -19.75 -11.37
CA ASP A 132 -6.70 -19.10 -10.87
C ASP A 132 -5.78 -18.62 -12.00
N ALA A 133 -5.57 -19.40 -13.07
CA ALA A 133 -4.66 -19.00 -14.15
C ALA A 133 -5.12 -17.74 -14.89
N LYS A 134 -6.40 -17.68 -15.31
CA LYS A 134 -6.97 -16.50 -16.00
C LYS A 134 -7.00 -15.27 -15.11
N ARG A 135 -7.20 -15.48 -13.80
CA ARG A 135 -7.16 -14.40 -12.82
C ARG A 135 -5.74 -13.91 -12.60
N SER A 136 -4.77 -14.79 -12.40
CA SER A 136 -3.36 -14.41 -12.28
C SER A 136 -2.86 -13.71 -13.55
N GLU A 137 -3.28 -14.17 -14.73
CA GLU A 137 -3.02 -13.49 -16.00
C GLU A 137 -3.67 -12.10 -16.04
N SER A 138 -4.93 -11.97 -15.63
CA SER A 138 -5.62 -10.67 -15.56
C SER A 138 -4.99 -9.73 -14.54
N LEU A 139 -4.58 -10.23 -13.38
CA LEU A 139 -3.86 -9.48 -12.36
C LEU A 139 -2.53 -8.99 -12.94
N TYR A 140 -1.77 -9.86 -13.58
CA TYR A 140 -0.51 -9.49 -14.21
C TYR A 140 -0.72 -8.45 -15.32
N GLU A 141 -1.66 -8.66 -16.24
CA GLU A 141 -1.90 -7.75 -17.35
C GLU A 141 -2.38 -6.36 -16.86
N LYS A 142 -3.36 -6.33 -15.95
CA LYS A 142 -4.03 -5.09 -15.53
C LYS A 142 -3.32 -4.36 -14.40
N LEU A 143 -2.53 -5.06 -13.59
CA LEU A 143 -1.87 -4.51 -12.41
C LEU A 143 -0.34 -4.58 -12.46
N ARG A 144 0.30 -5.02 -13.57
CA ARG A 144 1.78 -5.04 -13.71
C ARG A 144 2.46 -3.71 -13.41
N THR A 145 1.80 -2.58 -13.62
CA THR A 145 2.35 -1.24 -13.35
C THR A 145 2.12 -0.80 -11.90
N TYR A 146 1.32 -1.54 -11.13
CA TYR A 146 1.03 -1.24 -9.75
C TYR A 146 2.04 -1.94 -8.84
N GLY A 147 3.06 -1.19 -8.43
CA GLY A 147 4.21 -1.76 -7.70
C GLY A 147 3.90 -2.45 -6.37
N TYR A 148 2.71 -2.34 -5.77
CA TYR A 148 2.46 -2.98 -4.47
C TYR A 148 1.83 -4.38 -4.57
N ILE A 149 1.44 -4.83 -5.77
CA ILE A 149 0.70 -6.09 -5.96
C ILE A 149 1.50 -7.32 -5.50
N ASP A 150 2.80 -7.36 -5.76
CA ASP A 150 3.63 -8.54 -5.50
C ASP A 150 3.62 -8.94 -4.02
N SER A 151 3.58 -7.96 -3.11
CA SER A 151 3.52 -8.23 -1.67
C SER A 151 2.25 -8.97 -1.24
N ILE A 152 1.15 -8.76 -1.97
CA ILE A 152 -0.13 -9.44 -1.72
C ILE A 152 -0.18 -10.76 -2.48
N ASN A 153 0.27 -10.77 -3.74
CA ASN A 153 0.29 -11.99 -4.55
C ASN A 153 1.19 -13.08 -3.95
N ALA A 154 2.34 -12.70 -3.41
CA ALA A 154 3.24 -13.63 -2.72
C ALA A 154 2.59 -14.33 -1.51
N ILE A 155 1.69 -13.65 -0.78
CA ILE A 155 0.94 -14.27 0.33
C ILE A 155 -0.09 -15.26 -0.20
N TYR A 156 -0.77 -14.89 -1.29
CA TYR A 156 -1.78 -15.73 -1.91
C TYR A 156 -1.17 -17.00 -2.52
N GLU A 157 -0.24 -16.86 -3.46
CA GLU A 157 0.38 -17.97 -4.18
C GLU A 157 1.31 -18.79 -3.26
N GLY A 158 2.03 -18.12 -2.36
CA GLY A 158 2.99 -18.74 -1.45
C GLY A 158 2.37 -19.37 -0.21
N TYR A 159 1.04 -19.41 -0.07
CA TYR A 159 0.38 -19.96 1.13
C TYR A 159 0.88 -21.37 1.49
N TRP A 160 1.07 -22.24 0.50
CA TRP A 160 1.55 -23.61 0.74
C TRP A 160 2.97 -23.67 1.30
N THR A 161 3.80 -22.67 1.00
CA THR A 161 5.15 -22.50 1.54
C THR A 161 5.12 -21.93 2.95
N PHE A 162 4.21 -20.99 3.23
CA PHE A 162 4.20 -20.26 4.51
C PHE A 162 3.21 -20.81 5.54
N LYS A 163 2.35 -21.78 5.20
CA LYS A 163 1.39 -22.40 6.13
C LYS A 163 2.04 -23.11 7.33
N MET A 164 3.35 -23.38 7.26
CA MET A 164 4.11 -23.97 8.35
C MET A 164 4.43 -22.99 9.48
N TYR A 165 4.41 -21.68 9.22
CA TYR A 165 4.64 -20.66 10.23
C TYR A 165 3.42 -20.45 11.11
N ASP A 166 3.64 -20.06 12.36
CA ASP A 166 2.53 -19.71 13.27
C ASP A 166 1.82 -18.42 12.82
N PHE A 167 2.60 -17.47 12.29
CA PHE A 167 2.13 -16.16 11.84
C PHE A 167 2.85 -15.71 10.57
N ILE A 168 2.22 -14.79 9.85
CA ILE A 168 2.85 -14.03 8.76
C ILE A 168 2.83 -12.54 9.11
N LEU A 169 3.90 -11.82 8.75
CA LEU A 169 3.94 -10.36 8.76
C LEU A 169 4.09 -9.88 7.31
N ARG A 170 3.08 -9.17 6.82
CA ARG A 170 3.20 -8.34 5.61
C ARG A 170 3.41 -6.91 6.05
N THR A 171 4.44 -6.24 5.56
CA THR A 171 4.69 -4.84 5.92
C THR A 171 5.35 -4.09 4.76
N ASP A 172 5.30 -2.77 4.79
CA ASP A 172 5.89 -1.93 3.73
C ASP A 172 7.42 -1.90 3.83
N ILE A 173 8.12 -1.53 2.75
CA ILE A 173 9.58 -1.41 2.79
C ILE A 173 10.06 -0.22 3.64
N ASP A 174 9.18 0.75 3.88
CA ASP A 174 9.46 1.97 4.63
C ASP A 174 9.01 1.87 6.10
N VAL A 175 9.08 0.68 6.69
CA VAL A 175 8.92 0.46 8.13
C VAL A 175 10.20 -0.04 8.80
N PHE A 176 10.37 0.32 10.07
CA PHE A 176 11.33 -0.33 10.96
C PHE A 176 10.62 -1.32 11.85
N ILE A 177 11.04 -2.59 11.82
CA ILE A 177 10.58 -3.58 12.79
C ILE A 177 11.18 -3.24 14.15
N TYR A 178 10.33 -3.21 15.17
CA TYR A 178 10.71 -2.89 16.54
C TYR A 178 10.98 -4.17 17.33
N HIS A 179 11.88 -4.11 18.32
CA HIS A 179 12.35 -5.32 19.02
C HIS A 179 11.24 -6.10 19.75
N HIS A 180 10.13 -5.46 20.14
CA HIS A 180 9.00 -6.17 20.76
C HIS A 180 8.29 -7.13 19.80
N PHE A 181 8.45 -6.95 18.48
CA PHE A 181 7.88 -7.88 17.50
C PHE A 181 8.35 -9.32 17.73
N ALA A 182 9.60 -9.51 18.17
CA ALA A 182 10.20 -10.83 18.36
C ALA A 182 9.51 -11.71 19.42
N THR A 183 8.74 -11.10 20.33
CA THR A 183 8.06 -11.78 21.43
C THR A 183 6.54 -11.56 21.43
N TYR A 184 6.03 -10.78 20.49
CA TYR A 184 4.61 -10.47 20.42
C TYR A 184 3.84 -11.61 19.76
N ILE A 185 2.67 -11.93 20.33
CA ILE A 185 1.74 -12.93 19.81
C ILE A 185 0.35 -12.29 19.79
N PRO A 186 -0.38 -12.31 18.66
CA PRO A 186 -1.75 -11.80 18.60
C PRO A 186 -2.65 -12.52 19.60
N SER A 187 -3.32 -11.76 20.46
CA SER A 187 -4.31 -12.34 21.36
C SER A 187 -5.53 -12.83 20.57
N ASN A 188 -6.14 -13.91 21.04
CA ASN A 188 -7.36 -14.49 20.46
C ASN A 188 -7.25 -14.84 18.96
N CYS A 189 -6.04 -15.06 18.45
CA CYS A 189 -5.78 -15.29 17.02
C CYS A 189 -6.42 -14.27 16.09
N ALA A 190 -6.52 -13.01 16.52
CA ALA A 190 -7.02 -11.99 15.64
C ALA A 190 -6.01 -11.71 14.52
N PHE A 191 -6.54 -11.45 13.33
CA PHE A 191 -5.77 -10.83 12.27
C PHE A 191 -5.64 -9.33 12.54
N ILE A 192 -4.42 -8.87 12.73
CA ILE A 192 -4.13 -7.49 13.09
C ILE A 192 -3.77 -6.71 11.84
N THR A 193 -4.36 -5.53 11.67
CA THR A 193 -3.96 -4.57 10.64
C THR A 193 -3.42 -3.30 11.29
N GLY A 194 -2.48 -2.62 10.63
CA GLY A 194 -2.06 -1.29 11.05
C GLY A 194 -3.10 -0.21 10.75
N GLY A 195 -2.70 1.06 10.82
CA GLY A 195 -3.56 2.21 10.50
C GLY A 195 -3.14 2.91 9.21
N GLY A 196 -4.04 3.00 8.23
CA GLY A 196 -3.73 3.58 6.91
C GLY A 196 -4.04 5.07 6.74
N ARG A 197 -4.93 5.64 7.57
CA ARG A 197 -5.42 7.05 7.52
C ARG A 197 -5.63 7.65 6.12
N TYR A 198 -6.19 6.87 5.22
CA TYR A 198 -6.44 7.28 3.84
C TYR A 198 -7.94 7.49 3.57
N THR A 199 -8.85 7.39 4.53
CA THR A 199 -10.30 7.49 4.25
C THR A 199 -10.78 8.94 4.26
N THR A 200 -11.63 9.30 3.31
CA THR A 200 -12.41 10.55 3.26
C THR A 200 -13.89 10.18 3.20
N GLU A 201 -14.77 11.18 3.33
CA GLU A 201 -16.21 10.97 3.23
C GLU A 201 -16.63 10.41 1.87
N PHE A 202 -16.04 10.94 0.79
CA PHE A 202 -16.25 10.45 -0.56
C PHE A 202 -15.87 8.97 -0.68
N LYS A 203 -14.67 8.59 -0.24
CA LYS A 203 -14.21 7.18 -0.27
C LYS A 203 -15.07 6.25 0.54
N ARG A 204 -15.52 6.69 1.71
CA ARG A 204 -16.40 5.90 2.58
C ARG A 204 -17.68 5.51 1.83
N ARG A 205 -18.33 6.48 1.19
CA ARG A 205 -19.54 6.23 0.39
C ARG A 205 -19.25 5.43 -0.87
N LYS A 206 -18.19 5.78 -1.60
CA LYS A 206 -17.81 5.12 -2.85
C LYS A 206 -17.44 3.64 -2.64
N LEU A 207 -16.57 3.32 -1.68
CA LEU A 207 -16.19 1.93 -1.39
C LEU A 207 -17.36 1.10 -0.86
N LYS A 208 -18.31 1.71 -0.13
CA LYS A 208 -19.54 1.03 0.27
C LYS A 208 -20.44 0.69 -0.94
N SER A 209 -20.56 1.61 -1.90
CA SER A 209 -21.29 1.36 -3.16
C SER A 209 -20.63 0.25 -3.97
N ILE A 210 -19.31 0.32 -4.15
CA ILE A 210 -18.54 -0.70 -4.88
C ILE A 210 -18.69 -2.07 -4.20
N ALA A 211 -18.63 -2.13 -2.86
CA ALA A 211 -18.86 -3.38 -2.14
C ALA A 211 -20.25 -3.95 -2.44
N HIS A 212 -21.29 -3.11 -2.47
CA HIS A 212 -22.63 -3.53 -2.87
C HIS A 212 -22.65 -4.10 -4.31
N ASP A 213 -22.04 -3.41 -5.26
CA ASP A 213 -22.01 -3.81 -6.68
C ASP A 213 -21.23 -5.12 -6.89
N MET A 214 -20.23 -5.38 -6.06
CA MET A 214 -19.47 -6.63 -6.01
C MET A 214 -20.20 -7.78 -5.27
N GLY A 215 -21.35 -7.52 -4.63
CA GLY A 215 -22.00 -8.48 -3.73
C GLY A 215 -21.23 -8.73 -2.43
N PHE A 216 -20.32 -7.84 -2.06
CA PHE A 216 -19.52 -7.92 -0.84
C PHE A 216 -20.28 -7.34 0.36
N ALA A 217 -20.32 -8.09 1.46
CA ALA A 217 -20.70 -7.54 2.77
C ALA A 217 -19.83 -6.31 3.15
N HIS A 218 -20.44 -5.31 3.80
CA HIS A 218 -19.74 -4.11 4.24
C HIS A 218 -20.13 -3.70 5.66
N VAL A 219 -19.19 -3.83 6.60
CA VAL A 219 -19.39 -3.58 8.05
C VAL A 219 -18.82 -2.24 8.53
N ASN A 220 -18.55 -1.32 7.60
CA ASN A 220 -18.03 0.03 7.88
C ASN A 220 -16.66 0.04 8.60
N LEU A 221 -15.80 -0.93 8.29
CA LEU A 221 -14.40 -0.87 8.67
C LEU A 221 -13.68 0.12 7.77
N LEU A 222 -12.92 1.04 8.36
CA LEU A 222 -12.25 2.14 7.67
C LEU A 222 -10.79 2.23 8.10
N ASN A 223 -9.96 2.86 7.28
CA ASN A 223 -8.58 3.23 7.63
C ASN A 223 -7.67 2.05 8.05
N MET A 224 -7.92 0.85 7.56
CA MET A 224 -7.03 -0.30 7.79
C MET A 224 -5.71 -0.10 7.03
N GLY A 225 -4.59 -0.29 7.72
CA GLY A 225 -3.24 -0.10 7.19
C GLY A 225 -2.78 -1.28 6.34
N SER A 226 -1.75 -1.03 5.54
CA SER A 226 -1.16 -2.02 4.64
C SER A 226 -0.41 -3.12 5.42
N THR A 227 0.03 -2.86 6.65
CA THR A 227 0.72 -3.88 7.46
C THR A 227 -0.28 -4.87 8.06
N TRP A 228 -0.02 -6.17 7.87
CA TRP A 228 -0.85 -7.27 8.35
C TRP A 228 -0.04 -8.21 9.22
N TYR A 229 -0.65 -8.68 10.31
CA TYR A 229 -0.05 -9.68 11.18
C TYR A 229 -1.11 -10.66 11.68
N GLY A 230 -0.97 -11.93 11.35
CA GLY A 230 -1.98 -12.94 11.70
C GLY A 230 -1.60 -14.33 11.21
N SER A 231 -2.52 -15.28 11.30
CA SER A 231 -2.26 -16.65 10.84
C SER A 231 -2.01 -16.69 9.32
N PRO A 232 -1.24 -17.66 8.80
CA PRO A 232 -1.07 -17.80 7.36
C PRO A 232 -2.39 -17.99 6.61
N TYR A 233 -3.37 -18.67 7.21
CA TYR A 233 -4.66 -18.90 6.59
C TYR A 233 -5.49 -17.62 6.48
N ASP A 234 -5.52 -16.81 7.54
CA ASP A 234 -6.17 -15.50 7.49
C ASP A 234 -5.49 -14.59 6.46
N GLY A 235 -4.16 -14.58 6.45
CA GLY A 235 -3.37 -13.88 5.45
C GLY A 235 -3.71 -14.28 4.02
N TYR A 236 -3.83 -15.58 3.76
CA TYR A 236 -4.25 -16.12 2.48
C TYR A 236 -5.66 -15.65 2.07
N LEU A 237 -6.64 -15.72 2.99
CA LEU A 237 -8.00 -15.26 2.72
C LEU A 237 -8.05 -13.75 2.41
N VAL A 238 -7.34 -12.95 3.20
CA VAL A 238 -7.28 -11.50 3.02
C VAL A 238 -6.55 -11.15 1.72
N ALA A 239 -5.43 -11.80 1.41
CA ALA A 239 -4.69 -11.60 0.17
C ALA A 239 -5.55 -11.94 -1.05
N ASN A 240 -6.23 -13.09 -1.01
CA ASN A 240 -7.14 -13.52 -2.06
C ASN A 240 -8.22 -12.46 -2.33
N GLN A 241 -8.97 -12.04 -1.31
CA GLN A 241 -10.04 -11.05 -1.53
C GLN A 241 -9.51 -9.65 -1.86
N THR A 242 -8.31 -9.29 -1.37
CA THR A 242 -7.65 -8.02 -1.70
C THR A 242 -7.33 -7.96 -3.19
N LEU A 243 -6.71 -9.01 -3.75
CA LEU A 243 -6.40 -9.09 -5.18
C LEU A 243 -7.67 -9.01 -6.03
N HIS A 244 -8.76 -9.66 -5.60
CA HIS A 244 -10.04 -9.58 -6.29
C HIS A 244 -10.61 -8.14 -6.29
N GLY A 245 -10.59 -7.47 -5.14
CA GLY A 245 -10.98 -6.06 -5.03
C GLY A 245 -10.12 -5.13 -5.87
N MET A 246 -8.79 -5.31 -5.84
CA MET A 246 -7.86 -4.51 -6.65
C MET A 246 -8.13 -4.67 -8.16
N LEU A 247 -8.38 -5.90 -8.62
CA LEU A 247 -8.70 -6.17 -10.02
C LEU A 247 -10.01 -5.51 -10.44
N TRP A 248 -11.07 -5.65 -9.63
CA TRP A 248 -12.36 -5.01 -9.89
C TRP A 248 -12.21 -3.49 -10.01
N LEU A 249 -11.59 -2.87 -9.01
CA LEU A 249 -11.35 -1.43 -9.00
C LEU A 249 -10.55 -0.99 -10.23
N ALA A 250 -9.48 -1.71 -10.58
CA ALA A 250 -8.69 -1.36 -11.75
C ALA A 250 -9.50 -1.49 -13.05
N LEU A 251 -10.40 -2.46 -13.18
CA LEU A 251 -11.20 -2.66 -14.39
C LEU A 251 -12.36 -1.67 -14.53
N TYR A 252 -13.04 -1.34 -13.44
CA TYR A 252 -14.32 -0.64 -13.47
C TYR A 252 -14.30 0.76 -12.85
N GLU A 253 -13.32 1.05 -11.98
CA GLU A 253 -13.29 2.30 -11.19
C GLU A 253 -12.15 3.25 -11.52
N PHE A 254 -11.16 2.81 -12.30
CA PHE A 254 -10.01 3.60 -12.70
C PHE A 254 -9.80 3.58 -14.21
N ALA A 255 -9.71 4.76 -14.80
CA ALA A 255 -9.41 4.92 -16.22
C ALA A 255 -7.94 4.65 -16.51
N MET A 256 -7.62 4.38 -17.79
CA MET A 256 -6.25 4.13 -18.25
C MET A 256 -5.22 5.19 -17.79
N PRO A 257 -5.47 6.52 -17.89
CA PRO A 257 -4.52 7.52 -17.42
C PRO A 257 -4.21 7.46 -15.91
N GLU A 258 -5.19 7.05 -15.09
CA GLU A 258 -4.99 6.83 -13.65
C GLU A 258 -4.09 5.63 -13.41
N ARG A 259 -4.36 4.50 -14.10
CA ARG A 259 -3.58 3.26 -13.99
C ARG A 259 -2.13 3.40 -14.46
N GLU A 260 -1.90 4.25 -15.46
CA GLU A 260 -0.58 4.55 -16.01
C GLU A 260 0.18 5.63 -15.21
N SER A 261 -0.36 6.07 -14.07
CA SER A 261 0.21 7.12 -13.22
C SER A 261 0.40 8.47 -13.94
N LYS A 262 -0.31 8.72 -15.05
CA LYS A 262 -0.23 9.97 -15.82
C LYS A 262 -0.84 11.16 -15.08
N LEU A 263 -1.80 10.91 -14.18
CA LEU A 263 -2.43 11.95 -13.36
C LEU A 263 -1.65 12.27 -12.08
N GLY A 264 -0.52 11.61 -11.83
CA GLY A 264 0.30 11.85 -10.64
C GLY A 264 -0.53 11.75 -9.35
N THR A 265 -0.51 12.80 -8.53
CA THR A 265 -1.28 12.92 -7.27
C THR A 265 -2.50 13.83 -7.40
N LEU A 266 -2.95 14.17 -8.61
CA LEU A 266 -4.01 15.16 -8.84
C LEU A 266 -5.31 14.83 -8.09
N MET A 267 -5.67 13.55 -8.06
CA MET A 267 -6.89 13.07 -7.43
C MET A 267 -6.73 12.69 -5.95
N TRP A 268 -5.52 12.86 -5.39
CA TRP A 268 -5.28 12.68 -3.96
C TRP A 268 -5.72 13.94 -3.19
N PRO A 269 -6.35 13.82 -2.01
CA PRO A 269 -6.61 12.58 -1.29
C PRO A 269 -7.84 11.82 -1.77
N GLU A 270 -8.78 12.42 -2.50
CA GLU A 270 -10.11 11.83 -2.67
C GLU A 270 -10.17 10.45 -3.35
N TRP A 271 -9.55 10.24 -4.52
CA TRP A 271 -9.61 8.95 -5.24
C TRP A 271 -8.35 8.73 -6.07
N HIS A 272 -7.42 7.88 -5.62
CA HIS A 272 -6.09 7.82 -6.22
C HIS A 272 -5.64 6.38 -6.49
N TYR A 273 -5.14 6.11 -7.70
CA TYR A 273 -4.70 4.77 -8.07
C TYR A 273 -3.52 4.26 -7.23
N GLY A 274 -2.67 5.14 -6.69
CA GLY A 274 -1.55 4.75 -5.84
C GLY A 274 -1.96 4.03 -4.55
N VAL A 275 -3.19 4.26 -4.06
CA VAL A 275 -3.76 3.58 -2.87
C VAL A 275 -4.69 2.42 -3.21
N LEU A 276 -4.64 1.89 -4.45
CA LEU A 276 -5.43 0.74 -4.89
C LEU A 276 -5.38 -0.46 -3.93
N LEU A 277 -4.20 -0.81 -3.40
CA LEU A 277 -4.03 -1.89 -2.42
C LEU A 277 -4.89 -1.67 -1.19
N LEU A 278 -4.90 -0.45 -0.65
CA LEU A 278 -5.66 -0.11 0.55
C LEU A 278 -7.17 -0.19 0.27
N TYR A 279 -7.62 0.26 -0.90
CA TYR A 279 -9.02 0.14 -1.33
C TYR A 279 -9.44 -1.33 -1.45
N GLY A 280 -8.67 -2.14 -2.17
CA GLY A 280 -8.95 -3.58 -2.33
C GLY A 280 -8.96 -4.31 -0.99
N GLN A 281 -8.00 -3.99 -0.11
CA GLN A 281 -7.93 -4.54 1.23
C GLN A 281 -9.14 -4.13 2.08
N GLN A 282 -9.58 -2.87 2.02
CA GLN A 282 -10.74 -2.43 2.79
C GLN A 282 -12.01 -3.14 2.34
N LEU A 283 -12.20 -3.37 1.04
CA LEU A 283 -13.29 -4.19 0.53
C LEU A 283 -13.20 -5.64 1.07
N ALA A 284 -12.02 -6.24 0.99
CA ALA A 284 -11.75 -7.60 1.45
C ALA A 284 -12.06 -7.80 2.93
N LEU A 285 -11.52 -6.94 3.80
CA LEU A 285 -11.69 -7.06 5.25
C LEU A 285 -13.13 -6.78 5.69
N ASN A 286 -13.79 -5.79 5.10
CA ASN A 286 -15.22 -5.55 5.32
C ASN A 286 -16.06 -6.79 4.98
N HIS A 287 -15.76 -7.41 3.84
CA HIS A 287 -16.45 -8.61 3.39
C HIS A 287 -16.24 -9.78 4.35
N LEU A 288 -14.98 -10.16 4.58
CA LEU A 288 -14.59 -11.31 5.38
C LEU A 288 -15.09 -11.20 6.84
N VAL A 289 -15.09 -9.99 7.41
CA VAL A 289 -15.66 -9.74 8.74
C VAL A 289 -17.18 -9.84 8.70
N GLY A 290 -17.84 -9.25 7.71
CA GLY A 290 -19.30 -9.28 7.58
C GLY A 290 -19.88 -10.68 7.43
N ILE A 291 -19.16 -11.59 6.79
CA ILE A 291 -19.54 -13.00 6.66
C ILE A 291 -19.00 -13.90 7.79
N ASN A 292 -18.38 -13.31 8.82
CA ASN A 292 -17.74 -14.00 9.95
C ASN A 292 -16.66 -15.03 9.56
N GLN A 293 -15.89 -14.81 8.49
CA GLN A 293 -14.75 -15.67 8.14
C GLN A 293 -13.47 -15.30 8.89
N ILE A 294 -13.32 -14.04 9.29
CA ILE A 294 -12.13 -13.55 9.98
C ILE A 294 -12.52 -12.64 11.14
N ARG A 295 -11.72 -12.67 12.22
CA ARG A 295 -11.77 -11.68 13.29
C ARG A 295 -10.58 -10.75 13.14
N ILE A 296 -10.86 -9.44 13.09
CA ILE A 296 -9.80 -8.44 12.96
C ILE A 296 -9.62 -7.62 14.24
N LEU A 297 -8.40 -7.14 14.44
CA LEU A 297 -8.09 -6.05 15.36
C LEU A 297 -7.37 -4.94 14.58
N ILE A 298 -7.89 -3.72 14.66
CA ILE A 298 -7.18 -2.57 14.07
C ILE A 298 -6.15 -2.10 15.11
N GLY A 299 -4.91 -2.49 14.90
CA GLY A 299 -3.77 -2.26 15.77
C GLY A 299 -3.21 -0.85 15.65
N HIS A 300 -4.05 0.20 15.71
CA HIS A 300 -3.65 1.61 15.56
C HIS A 300 -2.48 2.04 16.47
N ASN A 301 -2.27 1.32 17.58
CA ASN A 301 -1.22 1.56 18.55
C ASN A 301 -0.23 0.39 18.66
N LEU A 302 -0.25 -0.58 17.74
CA LEU A 302 0.64 -1.74 17.71
C LEU A 302 1.46 -1.76 16.41
N LEU A 303 0.75 -1.62 15.28
CA LEU A 303 1.30 -1.61 13.94
C LEU A 303 1.17 -0.23 13.29
N ASP A 304 2.08 0.08 12.37
CA ASP A 304 2.20 1.32 11.60
C ASP A 304 2.25 2.59 12.46
N GLN A 305 2.95 2.51 13.60
CA GLN A 305 3.17 3.69 14.43
C GLN A 305 4.09 4.69 13.73
N LEU A 306 3.80 5.98 13.82
CA LEU A 306 4.63 7.01 13.17
C LEU A 306 6.04 7.00 13.77
N THR A 307 7.06 7.04 12.90
CA THR A 307 8.44 7.28 13.36
C THR A 307 8.57 8.57 14.14
N THR A 308 7.72 9.57 13.86
CA THR A 308 7.69 10.87 14.54
C THR A 308 6.94 10.89 15.86
N ASP A 309 6.28 9.81 16.26
CA ASP A 309 5.49 9.76 17.50
C ASP A 309 6.39 9.72 18.76
N ASP A 310 6.51 10.86 19.42
CA ASP A 310 7.30 11.08 20.63
C ASP A 310 6.47 11.01 21.92
N ARG A 311 5.16 10.70 21.81
CA ARG A 311 4.26 10.62 22.96
C ARG A 311 4.74 9.55 23.94
N VAL A 312 5.01 10.00 25.16
CA VAL A 312 5.60 9.23 26.28
C VAL A 312 4.79 7.97 26.60
N GLU A 313 3.47 8.02 26.44
CA GLU A 313 2.56 6.88 26.63
C GLU A 313 2.88 5.68 25.73
N TYR A 314 3.32 5.90 24.49
CA TYR A 314 3.69 4.83 23.56
C TYR A 314 5.09 4.28 23.84
N VAL A 315 5.97 5.09 24.43
CA VAL A 315 7.33 4.70 24.83
C VAL A 315 7.32 3.94 26.16
N GLN A 316 6.45 4.33 27.09
CA GLN A 316 6.42 3.80 28.45
C GLN A 316 5.35 2.72 28.70
N LYS A 317 4.22 2.72 27.98
CA LYS A 317 3.09 1.80 28.22
C LYS A 317 2.81 0.81 27.08
N GLY A 318 3.32 1.04 25.87
CA GLY A 318 2.83 0.39 24.65
C GLY A 318 3.83 -0.56 23.98
N ILE A 319 3.39 -1.77 23.65
CA ILE A 319 4.12 -2.68 22.77
C ILE A 319 4.11 -2.09 21.35
N ARG A 320 5.22 -1.51 20.89
CA ARG A 320 5.42 -1.10 19.48
C ARG A 320 5.95 -2.28 18.66
N LEU A 321 5.34 -2.61 17.53
CA LEU A 321 5.77 -3.74 16.68
C LEU A 321 6.52 -3.28 15.42
N ASN A 322 6.02 -2.27 14.71
CA ASN A 322 6.75 -1.61 13.62
C ASN A 322 6.49 -0.10 13.63
N LEU A 323 7.47 0.64 13.11
CA LEU A 323 7.43 2.09 12.95
C LEU A 323 7.36 2.43 11.46
N HIS A 324 6.33 3.14 11.02
CA HIS A 324 6.12 3.53 9.64
C HIS A 324 6.68 4.92 9.36
N CYS A 325 7.46 5.02 8.28
CA CYS A 325 8.13 6.25 7.86
C CYS A 325 7.21 7.05 6.93
N TRP A 326 6.24 7.75 7.52
CA TRP A 326 5.33 8.60 6.77
C TRP A 326 6.08 9.77 6.10
N HIS A 327 5.40 10.49 5.22
CA HIS A 327 5.99 11.63 4.53
C HIS A 327 6.18 12.79 5.53
N THR A 328 7.40 12.89 6.07
CA THR A 328 7.81 13.90 7.05
C THR A 328 9.25 14.34 6.78
N ASP A 329 9.53 15.59 7.11
CA ASP A 329 10.88 16.19 7.11
C ASP A 329 11.53 16.18 8.51
N LEU A 330 10.83 15.66 9.52
CA LEU A 330 11.29 15.51 10.90
C LEU A 330 11.89 14.12 11.15
N PRO A 331 12.83 13.98 12.11
CA PRO A 331 14.27 13.86 11.85
C PRO A 331 14.70 12.58 11.11
N PHE A 332 13.85 11.55 11.04
CA PHE A 332 14.01 10.45 10.08
C PHE A 332 13.05 10.62 8.90
N SER A 333 13.61 10.86 7.72
CA SER A 333 12.91 10.92 6.45
C SER A 333 13.44 9.85 5.51
N LYS A 334 12.54 8.97 5.03
CA LYS A 334 12.88 7.93 4.07
C LYS A 334 13.44 8.50 2.75
N PHE A 335 13.02 9.71 2.38
CA PHE A 335 13.53 10.39 1.19
C PHE A 335 14.97 10.86 1.39
N VAL A 336 15.28 11.43 2.56
CA VAL A 336 16.65 11.84 2.94
C VAL A 336 17.57 10.62 3.04
N PHE A 337 17.09 9.52 3.62
CA PHE A 337 17.81 8.24 3.65
C PHE A 337 18.10 7.71 2.25
N LYS A 338 17.09 7.64 1.38
CA LYS A 338 17.22 7.19 -0.01
C LYS A 338 18.20 8.04 -0.83
N MET A 339 18.30 9.35 -0.55
CA MET A 339 19.27 10.25 -1.18
C MET A 339 20.71 10.11 -0.62
N GLY A 340 20.95 9.22 0.34
CA GLY A 340 22.27 9.05 0.97
C GLY A 340 22.69 10.22 1.87
N LYS A 341 21.80 11.17 2.17
CA LYS A 341 22.15 12.41 2.88
C LYS A 341 22.49 12.22 4.36
N TYR A 342 22.15 11.06 4.94
CA TYR A 342 22.57 10.72 6.29
C TYR A 342 24.02 10.22 6.40
N ASN A 343 24.86 10.30 5.35
CA ASN A 343 26.24 9.79 5.40
C ASN A 343 27.15 10.58 6.35
N GLN A 344 26.79 11.84 6.62
CA GLN A 344 27.53 12.73 7.52
C GLN A 344 26.89 12.80 8.92
N THR A 345 25.85 11.99 9.17
CA THR A 345 25.13 12.00 10.44
C THR A 345 25.85 11.11 11.44
N ASP A 346 26.22 11.67 12.59
CA ASP A 346 26.87 10.96 13.68
C ASP A 346 25.93 9.93 14.34
N LEU A 347 26.34 8.65 14.34
CA LEU A 347 25.63 7.55 14.97
C LEU A 347 25.59 7.69 16.50
N GLU A 348 26.64 8.22 17.13
CA GLU A 348 26.74 8.31 18.60
C GLU A 348 25.59 9.12 19.19
N LYS A 349 25.13 10.15 18.48
CA LYS A 349 23.98 10.99 18.86
C LYS A 349 22.70 10.18 19.09
N TYR A 350 22.53 9.04 18.43
CA TYR A 350 21.28 8.27 18.44
C TYR A 350 21.38 6.92 19.18
N LYS A 351 22.59 6.48 19.58
CA LYS A 351 22.79 5.18 20.26
C LYS A 351 21.91 5.00 21.49
N ASN A 352 21.81 6.04 22.32
CA ASN A 352 21.07 6.03 23.60
C ASN A 352 19.67 6.66 23.50
N GLY A 353 19.21 7.00 22.29
CA GLY A 353 17.91 7.64 22.12
C GLY A 353 16.76 6.68 22.44
N LYS A 354 15.77 7.18 23.18
CA LYS A 354 14.59 6.41 23.63
C LYS A 354 13.32 6.66 22.81
N THR A 355 13.38 7.56 21.84
CA THR A 355 12.23 7.91 20.99
C THR A 355 12.13 6.98 19.77
N ALA A 356 10.93 6.88 19.17
CA ALA A 356 10.75 6.16 17.89
C ALA A 356 11.68 6.72 16.81
N GLN A 357 11.81 8.05 16.78
CA GLN A 357 12.67 8.77 15.86
C GLN A 357 14.14 8.38 16.02
N ALA A 358 14.65 8.32 17.25
CA ALA A 358 16.04 7.95 17.49
C ALA A 358 16.30 6.48 17.16
N TYR A 359 15.35 5.58 17.43
CA TYR A 359 15.44 4.19 17.01
C TYR A 359 15.52 4.08 15.48
N ALA A 360 14.60 4.73 14.75
CA ALA A 360 14.58 4.74 13.29
C ALA A 360 15.89 5.28 12.70
N MET A 361 16.38 6.42 13.24
CA MET A 361 17.66 6.99 12.83
C MET A 361 18.83 6.05 13.11
N ARG A 362 18.91 5.48 14.31
CA ARG A 362 19.97 4.53 14.68
C ARG A 362 19.99 3.33 13.74
N MET A 363 18.84 2.69 13.52
CA MET A 363 18.72 1.54 12.61
C MET A 363 19.15 1.89 11.18
N ALA A 364 18.78 3.07 10.69
CA ALA A 364 19.16 3.54 9.36
C ALA A 364 20.67 3.84 9.24
N LEU A 365 21.29 4.38 10.29
CA LEU A 365 22.73 4.63 10.30
C LEU A 365 23.50 3.31 10.42
N GLU A 366 23.12 2.44 11.36
CA GLU A 366 23.72 1.10 11.53
C GLU A 366 23.65 0.26 10.25
N SER A 367 22.54 0.32 9.51
CA SER A 367 22.40 -0.43 8.24
C SER A 367 23.41 -0.03 7.16
N LYS A 368 24.08 1.12 7.31
CA LYS A 368 25.13 1.57 6.38
C LYS A 368 26.51 1.01 6.72
N TYR A 369 26.76 0.80 8.01
CA TYR A 369 28.07 0.38 8.51
C TYR A 369 28.17 -1.13 8.68
N MET A 370 27.04 -1.83 8.63
CA MET A 370 27.00 -3.28 8.78
C MET A 370 27.38 -3.97 7.48
N THR A 371 28.52 -4.66 7.47
CA THR A 371 28.85 -5.57 6.37
C THR A 371 27.85 -6.74 6.31
N LEU A 372 27.78 -7.44 5.18
CA LEU A 372 26.95 -8.65 5.07
C LEU A 372 27.36 -9.71 6.11
N GLU A 373 28.64 -9.79 6.43
CA GLU A 373 29.21 -10.70 7.42
C GLU A 373 28.81 -10.29 8.84
N GLU A 374 28.84 -8.99 9.16
CA GLU A 374 28.39 -8.45 10.44
C GLU A 374 26.87 -8.63 10.62
N LEU A 375 26.08 -8.44 9.56
CA LEU A 375 24.63 -8.69 9.59
C LEU A 375 24.32 -10.16 9.86
N ALA A 376 25.03 -11.07 9.18
CA ALA A 376 24.91 -12.51 9.40
C ALA A 376 25.41 -12.93 10.81
N ALA A 377 26.43 -12.26 11.36
CA ALA A 377 26.92 -12.50 12.71
C ALA A 377 25.97 -11.95 13.78
N TYR A 378 25.35 -10.80 13.55
CA TYR A 378 24.39 -10.18 14.47
C TYR A 378 23.15 -11.06 14.66
N GLY A 379 22.64 -11.66 13.58
CA GLY A 379 21.54 -12.64 13.65
C GLY A 379 21.88 -13.90 14.47
N ARG A 380 23.15 -14.36 14.42
CA ARG A 380 23.62 -15.57 15.13
C ARG A 380 23.95 -15.34 16.61
N LYS A 381 24.49 -14.17 16.97
CA LYS A 381 24.87 -13.85 18.36
C LYS A 381 23.66 -13.78 19.31
N LYS A 382 22.50 -13.32 18.82
CA LYS A 382 21.29 -13.21 19.66
C LYS A 382 20.49 -14.50 19.80
N SER A 383 20.57 -15.43 18.86
CA SER A 383 19.87 -16.73 18.96
C SER A 383 20.50 -17.66 20.02
N LEU A 384 21.71 -17.36 20.48
CA LEU A 384 22.44 -18.11 21.50
C LEU A 384 22.29 -17.51 22.92
N SER A 385 21.66 -16.33 23.04
CA SER A 385 21.45 -15.62 24.31
C SER A 385 19.99 -15.54 24.76
N SER A 386 19.08 -16.21 24.06
CA SER A 386 17.64 -16.32 24.36
C SER A 386 17.23 -17.78 24.33
#